data_AF-A0A2N9N5M3-F1
#
_entry.id   AF-A0A2N9N5M3-F1
#
_cell.length_a   1.000
_cell.length_b   1.000
_cell.length_c   1.000
_cell.angle_alpha   90.00
_cell.angle_beta   90.00
_cell.angle_gamma   90.00
#
_symmetry.space_group_name_H-M   'P 1'
#
loop_
_entity.id
_entity.type
_entity.pdbx_description
1 polymer ?
#
loop_
_entity_poly.entity_id
_entity_poly.type
_entity_poly.pdbx_seq_one_letter_code
_entity_poly.pdbx_strand_id
1 'polypeptide(L)' 'MLGVRCYAAPILNQQREPVAAISVSGPTARLTDENAAQMVIAIRAAAQDVANRLQPQVPACQTSVSF' A
#
# COMPACT_ATOMS: atom_id res chain seq x y z
N MET A 1 18.38 -9.72 -17.50
CA MET A 1 16.98 -9.48 -17.11
C MET A 1 17.01 -8.63 -15.85
N LEU A 2 16.47 -7.40 -15.86
CA LEU A 2 16.39 -6.58 -14.65
C LEU A 2 15.16 -7.02 -13.85
N GLY A 3 15.37 -7.43 -12.60
CA GLY A 3 14.28 -7.78 -11.69
C GLY A 3 13.42 -6.56 -11.36
N VAL A 4 12.14 -6.81 -11.08
CA VAL A 4 11.24 -5.81 -10.49
C VAL A 4 11.01 -6.16 -9.03
N ARG A 5 10.89 -5.14 -8.19
CA ARG A 5 10.52 -5.27 -6.79
C ARG A 5 9.27 -4.44 -6.53
N CYS A 6 8.39 -4.97 -5.70
CA CYS A 6 7.14 -4.33 -5.30
C CYS A 6 7.08 -4.24 -3.78
N TYR A 7 6.74 -3.06 -3.28
CA TYR A 7 6.39 -2.85 -1.87
C TYR A 7 4.95 -2.37 -1.81
N ALA A 8 4.19 -2.85 -0.84
CA ALA A 8 2.79 -2.49 -0.66
C ALA A 8 2.44 -2.31 0.81
N ALA A 9 1.47 -1.45 1.09
CA ALA A 9 0.87 -1.30 2.40
C ALA A 9 -0.66 -1.30 2.30
N PRO A 10 -1.36 -1.98 3.23
CA PRO A 10 -2.81 -1.91 3.31
C PRO A 10 -3.23 -0.54 3.87
N ILE A 11 -4.34 -0.03 3.35
CA ILE A 11 -5.04 1.14 3.87
C ILE A 11 -6.16 0.60 4.74
N LEU A 12 -6.10 0.90 6.05
CA LEU A 12 -7.03 0.39 7.05
C LEU A 12 -8.05 1.46 7.43
N ASN A 13 -9.30 1.06 7.67
CA ASN A 13 -10.32 1.92 8.26
C ASN A 13 -10.16 2.00 9.81
N GLN A 14 -11.07 2.73 10.47
CA GLN A 14 -11.06 2.90 11.93
C GLN A 14 -11.23 1.57 12.69
N GLN A 15 -11.91 0.60 12.09
CA GLN A 15 -12.12 -0.76 12.58
C GLN A 15 -10.92 -1.68 12.29
N ARG A 16 -9.84 -1.15 11.70
CA ARG A 16 -8.66 -1.88 11.24
C ARG A 16 -8.94 -2.89 10.13
N GLU A 17 -10.01 -2.69 9.37
CA GLU A 17 -10.32 -3.51 8.20
C GLU A 17 -9.61 -2.94 6.96
N PRO A 18 -9.01 -3.79 6.12
CA PRO A 18 -8.41 -3.35 4.88
C PRO A 18 -9.49 -2.94 3.88
N VAL A 19 -9.49 -1.65 3.50
CA VAL A 19 -10.44 -1.09 2.52
C VAL A 19 -9.80 -0.87 1.15
N ALA A 20 -8.48 -0.72 1.11
CA ALA A 20 -7.69 -0.55 -0.10
C ALA A 20 -6.23 -0.93 0.17
N ALA A 21 -5.38 -0.90 -0.86
CA ALA A 21 -3.95 -1.03 -0.74
C ALA A 21 -3.24 -0.06 -1.69
N ILE A 22 -2.07 0.41 -1.30
CA ILE A 22 -1.16 1.17 -2.17
C ILE A 22 0.11 0.34 -2.39
N SER A 23 0.59 0.31 -3.63
CA SER A 23 1.82 -0.38 -4.00
C SER A 23 2.72 0.49 -4.87
N VAL A 24 4.03 0.26 -4.75
CA VAL A 24 5.06 0.89 -5.56
C VAL A 24 5.91 -0.22 -6.16
N SER A 25 5.92 -0.28 -7.49
CA SER A 25 6.73 -1.22 -8.26
C SER A 25 7.87 -0.49 -8.96
N GLY A 26 9.06 -1.09 -8.98
CA GLY A 26 10.19 -0.51 -9.70
C GLY A 26 11.35 -1.49 -9.90
N PRO A 27 12.39 -1.08 -10.66
CA PRO A 27 13.57 -1.91 -10.88
C PRO A 27 14.30 -2.20 -9.58
N THR A 28 14.82 -3.41 -9.42
CA THR A 28 15.64 -3.79 -8.25
C THR A 28 16.89 -2.92 -8.09
N ALA A 29 17.39 -2.32 -9.17
CA ALA A 29 18.49 -1.35 -9.12
C ALA A 29 18.15 -0.04 -8.37
N ARG A 30 16.85 0.31 -8.27
CA ARG A 30 16.37 1.49 -7.53
C ARG A 30 15.67 1.14 -6.22
N LEU A 31 15.12 -0.08 -6.12
CA LEU A 31 14.49 -0.61 -4.91
C LEU A 31 15.44 -1.66 -4.33
N THR A 32 16.54 -1.22 -3.74
CA THR A 32 17.58 -2.09 -3.17
C THR A 32 17.24 -2.49 -1.74
N ASP A 33 17.98 -3.43 -1.15
CA ASP A 33 17.74 -3.85 0.24
C ASP A 33 18.12 -2.75 1.24
N GLU A 34 19.13 -1.93 0.90
CA GLU A 34 19.60 -0.82 1.73
C GLU A 34 18.54 0.28 1.87
N ASN A 35 17.76 0.54 0.81
CA ASN A 35 16.69 1.54 0.84
C ASN A 35 15.31 0.97 1.15
N ALA A 36 15.19 -0.35 1.30
CA ALA A 36 13.94 -1.03 1.58
C ALA A 36 13.26 -0.47 2.83
N ALA A 37 14.00 -0.24 3.91
CA ALA A 37 13.46 0.30 5.15
C ALA A 37 12.86 1.70 4.97
N GLN A 38 13.57 2.59 4.26
CA GLN A 38 13.09 3.95 3.97
C GLN A 38 11.84 3.92 3.08
N MET A 39 11.84 3.04 2.06
CA MET A 39 10.71 2.86 1.15
C MET A 39 9.48 2.34 1.89
N VAL A 40 9.63 1.34 2.77
CA VAL A 40 8.54 0.81 3.59
C VAL A 40 7.98 1.89 4.53
N ILE A 41 8.83 2.70 5.16
CA ILE A 41 8.38 3.82 6.01
C ILE A 41 7.57 4.82 5.17
N ALA A 42 8.06 5.20 3.99
CA ALA A 42 7.38 6.15 3.12
C ALA A 42 6.02 5.62 2.63
N ILE A 43 5.96 4.37 2.18
CA ILE A 43 4.73 3.73 1.71
C ILE A 43 3.71 3.60 2.85
N ARG A 44 4.16 3.26 4.07
CA ARG A 44 3.29 3.21 5.24
C ARG A 44 2.75 4.59 5.61
N ALA A 45 3.58 5.63 5.57
CA ALA A 45 3.15 7.00 5.82
C ALA A 45 2.12 7.46 4.77
N ALA A 46 2.35 7.15 3.49
CA ALA A 46 1.41 7.43 2.41
C ALA A 46 0.08 6.68 2.61
N ALA A 47 0.12 5.40 2.98
CA ALA A 47 -1.07 4.63 3.28
C ALA A 47 -1.87 5.22 4.45
N GLN A 48 -1.18 5.72 5.49
CA GLN A 48 -1.81 6.39 6.62
C GLN A 48 -2.43 7.74 6.23
N ASP A 49 -1.75 8.53 5.40
CA ASP A 49 -2.29 9.80 4.89
C ASP A 49 -3.56 9.56 4.06
N VAL A 50 -3.52 8.57 3.17
CA VAL A 50 -4.70 8.16 2.39
C VAL A 50 -5.82 7.68 3.32
N ALA A 51 -5.51 6.86 4.33
CA ALA A 51 -6.50 6.41 5.32
C ALA A 51 -7.14 7.59 6.07
N ASN A 52 -6.35 8.61 6.43
CA ASN A 52 -6.84 9.80 7.11
C ASN A 52 -7.76 10.64 6.21
N ARG A 53 -7.45 10.73 4.91
CA ARG A 53 -8.23 11.48 3.91
C ARG A 53 -9.51 10.78 3.48
N LEU A 54 -9.58 9.46 3.60
CA LEU A 54 -10.74 8.65 3.19
C LEU A 54 -11.90 8.66 4.20
N GLN A 55 -11.77 9.22 5.40
CA GLN A 55 -12.86 9.22 6.40
C GLN A 55 -14.09 9.98 5.83
N PRO A 56 -15.25 9.35 5.51
CA PRO A 56 -15.93 8.24 6.20
C PRO A 56 -16.37 7.03 5.31
N GLN A 57 -16.64 5.90 5.96
CA GLN A 57 -17.35 4.70 5.46
C GLN A 57 -17.05 4.30 4.00
N VAL A 58 -15.79 4.01 3.68
CA VAL A 58 -15.54 3.09 2.56
C VAL A 58 -15.90 1.70 3.07
N PRO A 59 -17.00 1.07 2.60
CA PRO A 59 -17.29 -0.30 2.99
C PRO A 59 -16.06 -1.16 2.67
N ALA A 60 -15.58 -1.94 3.66
CA ALA A 60 -14.63 -3.02 3.43
C ALA A 60 -15.16 -3.80 2.22
N CYS A 61 -14.30 -3.94 1.23
CA CYS A 61 -14.76 -3.84 -0.14
C CYS A 61 -16.01 -4.70 -0.40
N GLN A 62 -17.11 -4.05 -0.81
CA GLN A 62 -18.10 -4.71 -1.66
C GLN A 62 -17.46 -4.94 -3.03
N THR A 63 -16.26 -5.53 -3.10
CA THR A 63 -15.80 -6.05 -4.37
C THR A 63 -16.46 -7.40 -4.51
N SER A 64 -17.61 -7.37 -5.18
CA SER A 64 -17.98 -8.44 -6.10
C SER A 64 -16.76 -8.69 -7.00
N VAL A 65 -15.77 -9.43 -6.50
CA VAL A 65 -14.92 -10.23 -7.37
C VAL A 65 -15.86 -11.33 -7.83
N SER A 66 -16.63 -11.03 -8.87
CA SER A 66 -17.22 -12.07 -9.68
C SER A 66 -16.05 -12.87 -10.24
N PHE A 67 -15.83 -14.05 -9.66
CA PHE A 67 -15.08 -15.12 -10.29
C PHE A 67 -15.87 -15.67 -11.48
#